data_AF-A0A6N9BXK4-F1
#
_entry.id   AF-A0A6N9BXK4-F1
#
_cell.length_a   1.000
_cell.length_b   1.000
_cell.length_c   1.000
_cell.angle_alpha   90.00
_cell.angle_beta   90.00
_cell.angle_gamma   90.00
#
_symmetry.space_group_name_H-M   'P 1'
#
loop_
_entity.id
_entity.type
_entity.pdbx_description
1 polymer ?
#
loop_
_entity_poly.entity_id
_entity_poly.type
_entity_poly.pdbx_seq_one_letter_code
_entity_poly.pdbx_strand_id
1 'polypeptide(L)'
;MFIRDSAPPGALNWYRGGLTVEREPIGRVSVPTLMIWGNRDQAIGRPGVTATPPLMDGPYRLVELDAGHWLIQQAEAAVLRETLAHLEAQ
;
A
#
# COMPACT_ATOMS: atom_id res chain seq x y z
N MET A 1 -11.64 23.32 -17.70
CA MET A 1 -12.34 22.06 -17.37
C MET A 1 -12.42 21.23 -18.64
N PHE A 2 -11.56 20.23 -18.78
CA PHE A 2 -11.58 19.30 -19.92
C PHE A 2 -12.00 17.92 -19.42
N ILE A 3 -13.30 17.67 -19.42
CA ILE A 3 -13.80 16.29 -19.38
C ILE A 3 -13.74 15.81 -20.82
N ARG A 4 -12.79 14.91 -21.12
CA ARG A 4 -12.88 14.08 -22.33
C ARG A 4 -13.85 12.95 -22.03
N ASP A 5 -14.73 12.69 -22.98
CA ASP A 5 -15.90 11.78 -22.92
C ASP A 5 -15.54 10.28 -22.89
N SER A 6 -14.44 9.92 -22.24
CA SER A 6 -14.09 8.53 -21.91
C SER A 6 -13.04 8.53 -20.81
N ALA A 7 -13.34 7.88 -19.68
CA ALA A 7 -12.31 7.54 -18.71
C ALA A 7 -11.21 6.73 -19.45
N PRO A 8 -9.92 7.09 -19.32
CA PRO A 8 -8.86 6.40 -20.05
C PRO A 8 -8.90 4.92 -19.65
N PRO A 9 -9.06 3.99 -20.62
CA PRO A 9 -9.31 2.58 -20.34
C PRO A 9 -8.23 1.94 -19.45
N GLY A 10 -7.01 2.49 -19.44
CA GLY A 10 -5.90 1.98 -18.62
C GLY A 10 -6.21 1.87 -17.12
N ALA A 11 -6.78 2.91 -16.51
CA ALA A 11 -7.04 2.90 -15.07
C ALA A 11 -8.10 1.86 -14.68
N LEU A 12 -9.19 1.76 -15.47
CA LEU A 12 -10.25 0.76 -15.24
C LEU A 12 -9.81 -0.65 -15.63
N ASN A 13 -8.95 -0.79 -16.65
CA ASN A 13 -8.41 -2.09 -17.06
C ASN A 13 -7.50 -2.70 -15.99
N TRP A 14 -6.87 -1.89 -15.13
CA TRP A 14 -6.13 -2.40 -13.96
C TRP A 14 -7.04 -3.21 -13.02
N TYR A 15 -8.23 -2.68 -12.72
CA TYR A 15 -9.24 -3.40 -11.92
C TYR A 15 -9.75 -4.66 -12.64
N ARG A 16 -10.05 -4.56 -13.94
CA ARG A 16 -10.52 -5.71 -14.73
C ARG A 16 -9.51 -6.86 -14.70
N GLY A 17 -8.26 -6.57 -15.03
CA GLY A 17 -7.20 -7.59 -15.00
C GLY A 17 -6.95 -8.17 -13.61
N GLY A 18 -7.13 -7.37 -12.56
CA GLY A 18 -6.99 -7.84 -11.17
C GLY A 18 -8.11 -8.78 -10.70
N LEU A 19 -9.31 -8.66 -11.27
CA LEU A 19 -10.50 -9.43 -10.87
C LEU A 19 -10.76 -10.67 -11.74
N THR A 20 -10.21 -10.75 -12.95
CA THR A 20 -10.51 -11.81 -13.92
C THR A 20 -9.42 -12.87 -14.06
N VAL A 21 -8.30 -12.73 -13.36
CA VAL A 21 -7.14 -13.64 -13.47
C VAL A 21 -7.08 -14.52 -12.24
N GLU A 22 -7.09 -15.84 -12.41
CA GLU A 22 -6.72 -16.77 -11.34
C GLU A 22 -5.28 -16.47 -10.90
N ARG A 23 -5.10 -16.23 -9.60
CA ARG A 23 -3.81 -15.83 -9.05
C ARG A 23 -3.13 -17.03 -8.41
N GLU A 24 -1.94 -17.36 -8.89
CA GLU A 24 -1.04 -18.22 -8.13
C GLU A 24 -0.61 -17.50 -6.83
N PRO A 25 -0.49 -18.21 -5.70
CA PRO A 25 0.02 -17.63 -4.47
C PRO A 25 1.45 -17.10 -4.67
N ILE A 26 1.67 -15.82 -4.36
CA ILE A 26 3.01 -15.17 -4.42
C ILE A 26 3.96 -15.77 -3.36
N GLY A 27 3.42 -16.39 -2.32
CA GLY A 27 4.18 -16.93 -1.19
C GLY A 27 4.44 -15.88 -0.11
N ARG A 28 5.33 -16.22 0.84
CA ARG A 28 5.71 -15.37 1.97
C ARG A 28 6.90 -14.50 1.59
N VAL A 29 6.99 -13.29 2.18
CA VAL A 29 8.04 -12.31 1.86
C VAL A 29 9.16 -12.38 2.88
N SER A 30 10.40 -12.68 2.44
CA SER A 30 11.57 -12.86 3.31
C SER A 30 12.49 -11.65 3.42
N VAL A 31 12.31 -10.62 2.57
CA VAL A 31 13.09 -9.37 2.63
C VAL A 31 12.53 -8.44 3.71
N PRO A 32 13.36 -7.56 4.32
CA PRO A 32 12.84 -6.63 5.30
C PRO A 32 11.79 -5.70 4.66
N THR A 33 10.67 -5.52 5.35
CA THR A 33 9.48 -4.88 4.80
C THR A 33 8.94 -3.83 5.77
N LEU A 34 8.74 -2.61 5.26
CA LEU A 34 8.03 -1.54 5.95
C LEU A 34 6.66 -1.32 5.30
N MET A 35 5.59 -1.40 6.10
CA MET A 35 4.25 -0.98 5.70
C MET A 35 3.87 0.31 6.42
N ILE A 36 3.65 1.39 5.67
CA ILE A 36 3.13 2.66 6.18
C ILE A 36 1.66 2.75 5.75
N TRP A 37 0.75 2.91 6.70
CA TRP A 37 -0.69 2.92 6.45
C TRP A 37 -1.38 4.07 7.20
N GLY A 38 -2.36 4.70 6.53
CA GLY A 38 -3.19 5.74 7.12
C GLY A 38 -4.45 5.16 7.74
N ASN A 39 -4.67 5.38 9.03
CA ASN A 39 -5.80 4.75 9.73
C ASN A 39 -7.18 5.33 9.40
N ARG A 40 -7.23 6.39 8.58
CA ARG A 40 -8.45 6.98 8.00
C ARG A 40 -8.58 6.67 6.51
N ASP A 41 -7.81 5.72 5.98
CA ASP A 41 -7.90 5.28 4.59
C ASP A 41 -9.27 4.63 4.30
N GLN A 42 -9.99 5.19 3.33
CA GLN A 42 -11.31 4.71 2.92
C GLN A 42 -11.25 3.55 1.91
N ALA A 43 -10.12 3.37 1.23
CA ALA A 43 -9.89 2.31 0.27
C ALA A 43 -9.31 1.05 0.93
N ILE A 44 -8.42 1.22 1.92
CA ILE A 44 -7.73 0.12 2.61
C ILE A 44 -8.07 0.11 4.09
N GLY A 45 -8.92 -0.84 4.51
CA GLY A 45 -9.33 -0.97 5.90
C GLY A 45 -8.33 -1.74 6.79
N ARG A 46 -8.43 -1.49 8.10
CA ARG A 46 -7.64 -2.17 9.14
C ARG A 46 -7.56 -3.70 9.02
N PRO A 47 -8.65 -4.44 8.69
CA PRO A 47 -8.59 -5.89 8.59
C PRO A 47 -7.52 -6.39 7.61
N GLY A 48 -7.38 -5.75 6.45
CA GLY A 48 -6.36 -6.11 5.46
C GLY A 48 -4.94 -5.89 5.97
N VAL A 49 -4.72 -4.77 6.64
CA VAL A 49 -3.44 -4.39 7.26
C VAL A 49 -3.05 -5.36 8.38
N THR A 50 -4.00 -5.73 9.22
CA THR A 50 -3.76 -6.67 10.34
C THR A 50 -3.55 -8.11 9.89
N ALA A 51 -3.99 -8.47 8.69
CA ALA A 51 -3.78 -9.78 8.09
C ALA A 51 -2.41 -9.92 7.39
N THR A 52 -1.64 -8.84 7.24
CA THR A 52 -0.34 -8.83 6.56
C THR A 52 0.81 -9.47 7.35
N PRO A 53 0.98 -9.27 8.68
CA PRO A 53 2.14 -9.79 9.41
C PRO A 53 2.36 -11.31 9.28
N PRO A 54 1.31 -12.16 9.30
CA PRO A 54 1.47 -13.59 9.04
C PRO A 54 2.04 -13.94 7.67
N LEU A 55 2.13 -13.02 6.70
CA LEU A 55 2.66 -13.25 5.35
C LEU A 55 4.17 -12.92 5.22
N MET A 56 4.79 -12.43 6.28
CA MET A 56 6.18 -11.97 6.30
C MET A 56 7.07 -12.98 7.04
N ASP A 57 8.11 -13.49 6.38
CA ASP A 57 9.20 -14.25 6.99
C ASP A 57 10.39 -13.37 7.36
N GLY A 58 10.55 -12.24 6.66
CA GLY A 58 11.56 -11.24 6.96
C GLY A 58 11.15 -10.29 8.07
N PRO A 59 12.07 -9.41 8.52
CA PRO A 59 11.74 -8.33 9.44
C PRO A 59 10.58 -7.48 8.89
N TYR A 60 9.51 -7.35 9.68
CA TYR A 60 8.34 -6.58 9.29
C TYR A 60 8.05 -5.48 10.29
N ARG A 61 7.81 -4.26 9.78
CA ARG A 61 7.40 -3.13 10.60
C ARG A 61 6.16 -2.46 10.00
N LEU A 62 5.15 -2.27 10.83
CA LEU A 62 3.96 -1.49 10.53
C LEU A 62 4.07 -0.12 11.18
N VAL A 63 3.90 0.94 10.39
CA VAL A 63 3.70 2.31 10.87
C VAL A 63 2.28 2.73 10.53
N GLU A 64 1.52 3.05 11.57
CA GLU A 64 0.19 3.62 11.44
C GLU A 64 0.25 5.14 11.60
N LEU A 65 -0.29 5.88 10.63
CA LEU A 65 -0.37 7.33 10.63
C LEU A 65 -1.82 7.79 10.76
N ASP A 66 -2.04 8.92 11.44
CA ASP A 66 -3.34 9.60 11.44
C ASP A 66 -3.57 10.35 10.11
N ALA A 67 -3.80 9.60 9.05
CA ALA A 67 -3.95 10.11 7.68
C ALA A 67 -4.89 9.21 6.86
N GLY A 68 -5.35 9.71 5.72
CA GLY A 68 -6.13 8.95 4.74
C GLY A 68 -5.24 8.24 3.71
N HIS A 69 -5.83 7.91 2.56
CA HIS A 69 -5.17 7.15 1.48
C HIS A 69 -3.92 7.85 0.90
N TRP A 70 -3.93 9.18 0.86
CA TRP A 70 -2.91 10.00 0.21
C TRP A 70 -1.77 10.36 1.16
N LEU A 71 -1.07 9.35 1.68
CA LEU A 71 -0.07 9.50 2.74
C LEU A 71 1.04 10.50 2.40
N ILE A 72 1.56 10.47 1.17
CA ILE A 72 2.64 11.37 0.75
C ILE A 72 2.16 12.83 0.78
N GLN A 73 0.93 13.10 0.35
CA GLN A 73 0.38 14.46 0.33
C GLN A 73 -0.02 14.97 1.71
N GLN A 74 -0.46 14.08 2.61
CA GLN A 74 -1.00 14.46 3.92
C GLN A 74 0.04 14.41 5.04
N ALA A 75 1.06 13.58 4.90
CA ALA A 75 2.03 13.27 5.94
C ALA A 75 3.44 13.04 5.37
N GLU A 76 3.84 13.82 4.37
CA GLU A 76 5.12 13.70 3.64
C GLU A 76 6.31 13.48 4.57
N ALA A 77 6.48 14.36 5.56
CA ALA A 77 7.61 14.32 6.48
C ALA A 77 7.65 13.02 7.31
N ALA A 78 6.49 12.48 7.68
CA ALA A 78 6.42 11.21 8.39
C ALA A 78 6.77 10.04 7.45
N VAL A 79 6.18 10.01 6.26
CA VAL A 79 6.49 8.98 5.25
C VAL A 79 7.98 8.96 4.94
N LEU A 80 8.58 10.12 4.64
CA LEU A 80 9.99 10.25 4.31
C LEU A 80 10.89 9.74 5.45
N ARG A 81 10.60 10.15 6.69
CA ARG A 81 11.38 9.72 7.86
C ARG A 81 11.40 8.20 8.01
N GLU A 82 10.22 7.58 7.90
CA GLU A 82 10.09 6.13 8.12
C GLU A 82 10.71 5.35 6.96
N THR A 83 10.60 5.86 5.73
CA THR A 83 11.30 5.29 4.57
C THR A 83 12.82 5.37 4.73
N LEU A 84 13.38 6.52 5.09
CA LEU A 84 14.83 6.67 5.29
C LEU A 84 15.33 5.77 6.42
N ALA A 85 14.64 5.77 7.57
CA ALA A 85 15.00 4.91 8.69
C ALA A 85 14.98 3.41 8.33
N HIS A 86 14.08 2.98 7.45
CA HIS A 86 14.05 1.60 6.97
C HIS A 86 15.21 1.26 6.03
N LEU A 87 15.63 2.20 5.18
CA LEU A 87 16.77 2.01 4.28
C LEU A 87 18.10 2.02 5.03
N GLU A 88 18.25 2.86 6.04
CA GLU A 88 19.46 2.94 6.89
C GLU A 88 19.63 1.75 7.83
N ALA A 89 18.55 1.01 8.12
CA ALA A 89 18.56 -0.18 8.97
C ALA A 89 18.89 -1.47 8.21
N GLN A 90 19.14 -1.40 6.89
CA GLN A 90 19.62 -2.51 6.05
C GLN A 90 21.14 -2.61 6.10
#